data_AF-A0A544W126-F1
#
_entry.id   AF-A0A544W126-F1
#
_cell.length_a   1.000
_cell.length_b   1.000
_cell.length_c   1.000
_cell.angle_alpha   90.00
_cell.angle_beta   90.00
_cell.angle_gamma   90.00
#
_symmetry.space_group_name_H-M   'P 1'
#
loop_
_entity.id
_entity.type
_entity.pdbx_description
1 polymer ?
#
loop_
_entity_poly.entity_id
_entity_poly.type
_entity_poly.pdbx_seq_one_letter_code
_entity_poly.pdbx_strand_id
1 'polypeptide(L)'
;MSFDVRSLDKPVIVAPMAGGPTTPELAAAGSNAGGLGFLAAGYLNAEVLAERIAAARQLTTGPLGVNLFVVQSSAARPTAIQEYAKALGGESKRYGARLGEARFDDDHWSAKLDVVTDLKPEVVSFTFGLPSPQECARLRDAGITTVATVTTLAEAERAVACGVDAVAAQGPAAGGHRGTLDPAASPATQPLDQLVRSTTIALDVPVIAAGGLMTAVDLADVFVSGAVAAQLGTAFLLADESGSSPVHRAALRDPQFTETVVTRCFSGRYARGLRNRFVDEHDAQAPLGYPEIHHLTSPVRAASVRAGDPHGANIWAGTGFQKAATGSVADIMASLV
;
A
#
# COMPACT_ATOMS: atom_id res chain seq x y z
N MET A 1 24.94 6.62 10.65
CA MET A 1 23.77 6.26 11.47
C MET A 1 22.60 6.16 10.51
N SER A 2 21.79 5.11 10.61
CA SER A 2 20.56 4.96 9.83
C SER A 2 19.50 5.97 10.28
N PHE A 3 18.55 6.27 9.41
CA PHE A 3 17.45 7.20 9.68
C PHE A 3 16.52 6.67 10.77
N ASP A 4 16.05 7.51 11.68
CA ASP A 4 15.09 7.10 12.71
C ASP A 4 13.74 7.76 12.44
N VAL A 5 12.67 6.97 12.31
CA VAL A 5 11.31 7.48 12.05
C VAL A 5 10.85 8.43 13.16
N ARG A 6 11.41 8.32 14.37
CA ARG A 6 11.14 9.22 15.50
C ARG A 6 11.71 10.63 15.31
N SER A 7 12.62 10.83 14.37
CA SER A 7 13.23 12.15 14.11
C SER A 7 12.45 13.00 13.10
N LEU A 8 11.25 12.57 12.69
CA LEU A 8 10.39 13.36 11.83
C LEU A 8 9.84 14.59 12.57
N ASP A 9 9.86 15.75 11.92
CA ASP A 9 9.27 16.99 12.46
C ASP A 9 7.75 16.84 12.65
N LYS A 10 7.10 16.19 11.68
CA LYS A 10 5.71 15.75 11.76
C LYS A 10 5.68 14.22 11.70
N PRO A 11 5.14 13.52 12.72
CA PRO A 11 5.10 12.06 12.78
C PRO A 11 4.05 11.45 11.82
N VAL A 12 4.08 11.88 10.55
CA VAL A 12 3.13 11.55 9.50
C VAL A 12 3.89 11.00 8.29
N ILE A 13 3.47 9.84 7.84
CA ILE A 13 4.00 9.15 6.66
C ILE A 13 2.92 9.16 5.58
N VAL A 14 3.25 9.69 4.41
CA VAL A 14 2.41 9.58 3.22
C VAL A 14 2.60 8.18 2.66
N ALA A 15 1.56 7.34 2.74
CA ALA A 15 1.70 5.91 2.47
C ALA A 15 2.08 5.63 1.00
N PRO A 16 2.88 4.59 0.75
CA PRO A 16 3.10 4.06 -0.59
C PRO A 16 1.79 3.45 -1.13
N MET A 17 1.31 3.96 -2.26
CA MET A 17 0.07 3.55 -2.91
C MET A 17 0.35 3.18 -4.38
N ALA A 18 0.74 1.92 -4.59
CA ALA A 18 1.06 1.38 -5.90
C ALA A 18 -0.13 1.41 -6.87
N GLY A 19 0.17 1.49 -8.18
CA GLY A 19 -0.86 1.48 -9.23
C GLY A 19 -1.40 2.86 -9.63
N GLY A 20 -0.69 3.93 -9.30
CA GLY A 20 -1.00 5.28 -9.80
C GLY A 20 -0.95 6.39 -8.74
N PRO A 21 -1.61 6.25 -7.58
CA PRO A 21 -1.74 7.36 -6.63
C PRO A 21 -0.43 7.95 -6.12
N THR A 22 0.60 7.12 -5.91
CA THR A 22 1.93 7.59 -5.55
C THR A 22 2.74 8.07 -6.75
N THR A 23 3.14 9.33 -6.69
CA THR A 23 4.00 10.05 -7.64
C THR A 23 5.28 10.54 -6.94
N PRO A 24 6.36 10.86 -7.67
CA PRO A 24 7.52 11.57 -7.12
C PRO A 24 7.15 12.88 -6.41
N GLU A 25 6.20 13.62 -6.96
CA GLU A 25 5.68 14.88 -6.42
C GLU A 25 4.98 14.67 -5.07
N LEU A 26 4.14 13.62 -4.96
CA LEU A 26 3.46 13.28 -3.71
C LEU A 26 4.46 12.90 -2.61
N ALA A 27 5.46 12.10 -2.96
CA ALA A 27 6.52 11.73 -2.03
C ALA A 27 7.32 12.96 -1.58
N ALA A 28 7.81 13.76 -2.53
CA ALA A 28 8.58 14.96 -2.21
C ALA A 28 7.78 15.97 -1.38
N ALA A 29 6.50 16.17 -1.68
CA ALA A 29 5.63 17.07 -0.92
C ALA A 29 5.42 16.60 0.53
N GLY A 30 5.25 15.29 0.75
CA GLY A 30 5.18 14.71 2.09
C GLY A 30 6.43 14.96 2.92
N SER A 31 7.61 14.80 2.30
CA SER A 31 8.90 15.07 2.93
C SER A 31 9.13 16.56 3.19
N ASN A 32 8.84 17.41 2.22
CA ASN A 32 8.97 18.88 2.34
C ASN A 32 8.03 19.46 3.40
N ALA A 33 6.89 18.82 3.66
CA ALA A 33 5.94 19.23 4.70
C ALA A 33 6.38 18.83 6.12
N GLY A 34 7.53 18.16 6.29
CA GLY A 34 8.10 17.75 7.58
C GLY A 34 7.83 16.28 7.96
N GLY A 35 7.17 15.52 7.09
CA GLY A 35 6.89 14.10 7.28
C GLY A 35 7.84 13.21 6.50
N LEU A 36 7.37 11.99 6.21
CA LEU A 36 8.06 11.03 5.34
C LEU A 36 7.19 10.70 4.13
N GLY A 37 7.64 11.11 2.94
CA GLY A 37 7.03 10.69 1.69
C GLY A 37 7.55 9.33 1.21
N PHE A 38 6.68 8.51 0.66
CA PHE A 38 7.07 7.24 0.05
C PHE A 38 6.85 7.20 -1.46
N LEU A 39 7.78 6.55 -2.15
CA LEU A 39 7.57 5.97 -3.47
C LEU A 39 7.06 4.53 -3.33
N ALA A 40 6.13 4.14 -4.20
CA ALA A 40 5.57 2.79 -4.25
C ALA A 40 6.13 2.04 -5.47
N ALA A 41 6.93 1.00 -5.23
CA ALA A 41 7.60 0.28 -6.31
C ALA A 41 6.82 -0.94 -6.82
N GLY A 42 5.72 -1.34 -6.17
CA GLY A 42 4.88 -2.43 -6.64
C GLY A 42 4.44 -2.20 -8.10
N TYR A 43 4.58 -3.23 -8.94
CA TYR A 43 4.32 -3.22 -10.38
C TYR A 43 5.30 -2.43 -11.26
N LEU A 44 6.27 -1.72 -10.68
CA LEU A 44 7.34 -1.09 -11.45
C LEU A 44 8.42 -2.11 -11.80
N ASN A 45 9.22 -1.84 -12.82
CA ASN A 45 10.53 -2.48 -12.96
C ASN A 45 11.60 -1.65 -12.24
N ALA A 46 12.84 -2.15 -12.19
CA ALA A 46 13.95 -1.47 -11.52
C ALA A 46 14.34 -0.13 -12.16
N GLU A 47 14.28 -0.02 -13.49
CA GLU A 47 14.60 1.21 -14.23
C GLU A 47 13.64 2.35 -13.87
N VAL A 48 12.33 2.08 -13.95
CA VAL A 48 11.29 3.07 -13.59
C VAL A 48 11.36 3.42 -12.10
N LEU A 49 11.72 2.46 -11.24
CA LEU A 49 11.95 2.76 -9.82
C LEU A 49 13.12 3.74 -9.64
N ALA A 50 14.25 3.51 -10.31
CA ALA A 50 15.42 4.38 -10.24
C ALA A 50 15.10 5.80 -10.74
N GLU A 51 14.38 5.91 -11.87
CA GLU A 51 13.90 7.19 -12.41
C GLU A 51 13.01 7.94 -11.40
N ARG A 52 12.07 7.23 -10.75
CA ARG A 52 11.17 7.85 -9.77
C ARG A 52 11.89 8.30 -8.50
N ILE A 53 12.88 7.54 -8.03
CA ILE A 53 13.74 7.94 -6.90
C ILE A 53 14.51 9.21 -7.28
N ALA A 54 15.14 9.23 -8.45
CA ALA A 54 15.87 10.40 -8.94
C ALA A 54 14.96 11.63 -9.08
N ALA A 55 13.76 11.46 -9.64
CA ALA A 55 12.78 12.55 -9.77
C ALA A 55 12.34 13.09 -8.40
N ALA A 56 12.03 12.23 -7.44
CA ALA A 56 11.64 12.66 -6.09
C ALA A 56 12.79 13.41 -5.40
N ARG A 57 14.04 12.93 -5.53
CA ARG A 57 15.24 13.58 -4.99
C ARG A 57 15.54 14.94 -5.59
N GLN A 58 15.09 15.22 -6.82
CA GLN A 58 15.18 16.57 -7.39
C GLN A 58 14.19 17.55 -6.77
N LEU A 59 13.12 17.05 -6.13
CA LEU A 59 12.02 17.85 -5.60
C LEU A 59 12.08 18.02 -4.06
N THR A 60 12.91 17.26 -3.35
CA THR A 60 13.05 17.36 -1.90
C THR A 60 14.47 17.05 -1.42
N THR A 61 14.87 17.75 -0.36
CA THR A 61 16.07 17.40 0.45
C THR A 61 15.69 16.63 1.73
N GLY A 62 14.41 16.38 1.95
CA GLY A 62 13.88 15.63 3.09
C GLY A 62 14.00 14.11 2.91
N PRO A 63 13.64 13.34 3.94
CA PRO A 63 13.76 11.88 3.91
C PRO A 63 12.75 11.27 2.94
N LEU A 64 13.15 10.24 2.20
CA LEU A 64 12.31 9.49 1.29
C LEU A 64 12.26 8.02 1.68
N GLY A 65 11.06 7.46 1.58
CA GLY A 65 10.82 6.03 1.68
C GLY A 65 10.61 5.39 0.31
N VAL A 66 10.98 4.13 0.17
CA VAL A 66 10.61 3.27 -0.98
C VAL A 66 9.91 2.02 -0.46
N ASN A 67 8.77 1.65 -1.03
CA ASN A 67 8.07 0.42 -0.69
C ASN A 67 8.24 -0.64 -1.76
N LEU A 68 8.61 -1.85 -1.33
CA LEU A 68 8.76 -3.04 -2.17
C LEU A 68 7.73 -4.10 -1.78
N PHE A 69 7.14 -4.76 -2.79
CA PHE A 69 6.36 -5.96 -2.57
C PHE A 69 7.29 -7.16 -2.49
N VAL A 70 7.20 -7.91 -1.40
CA VAL A 70 7.97 -9.13 -1.22
C VAL A 70 7.34 -10.24 -2.03
N VAL A 71 8.15 -10.97 -2.79
CA VAL A 71 7.72 -12.08 -3.62
C VAL A 71 7.15 -13.19 -2.74
N GLN A 72 6.01 -13.73 -3.16
CA GLN A 72 5.38 -14.86 -2.50
C GLN A 72 4.97 -15.90 -3.51
N SER A 73 5.01 -17.17 -3.15
CA SER A 73 4.43 -18.22 -3.98
C SER A 73 2.93 -18.00 -4.17
N SER A 74 2.44 -18.26 -5.38
CA SER A 74 1.01 -18.23 -5.66
C SER A 74 0.26 -19.25 -4.79
N ALA A 75 -0.86 -18.83 -4.20
CA ALA A 75 -1.74 -19.69 -3.42
C ALA A 75 -2.84 -20.35 -4.27
N ALA A 76 -2.96 -19.99 -5.55
CA ALA A 76 -4.03 -20.48 -6.42
C ALA A 76 -3.60 -21.69 -7.26
N ARG A 77 -4.54 -22.63 -7.43
CA ARG A 77 -4.40 -23.68 -8.44
C ARG A 77 -4.65 -23.10 -9.85
N PRO A 78 -3.91 -23.52 -10.89
CA PRO A 78 -4.12 -23.04 -12.25
C PRO A 78 -5.56 -23.20 -12.75
N THR A 79 -6.25 -24.27 -12.36
CA THR A 79 -7.66 -24.50 -12.73
C THR A 79 -8.61 -23.47 -12.14
N ALA A 80 -8.38 -23.03 -10.90
CA ALA A 80 -9.20 -21.99 -10.26
C ALA A 80 -9.03 -20.63 -10.96
N ILE A 81 -7.81 -20.33 -11.43
CA ILE A 81 -7.54 -19.12 -12.22
C ILE A 81 -8.28 -19.19 -13.57
N GLN A 82 -8.26 -20.35 -14.24
CA GLN A 82 -8.97 -20.55 -15.51
C GLN A 82 -10.50 -20.44 -15.37
N GLU A 83 -11.05 -21.00 -14.30
CA GLU A 83 -12.48 -20.89 -13.97
C GLU A 83 -12.87 -19.43 -13.74
N TYR A 84 -12.06 -18.68 -12.99
CA TYR A 84 -12.30 -17.26 -12.76
C TYR A 84 -12.19 -16.43 -14.04
N ALA A 85 -11.21 -16.71 -14.90
CA ALA A 85 -11.08 -16.06 -16.21
C ALA A 85 -12.32 -16.25 -17.09
N LYS A 86 -12.92 -17.45 -17.08
CA LYS A 86 -14.19 -17.71 -17.78
C LYS A 86 -15.33 -16.89 -17.19
N ALA A 87 -15.41 -16.79 -15.87
CA ALA A 87 -16.45 -16.02 -15.19
C ALA A 87 -16.35 -14.51 -15.47
N LEU A 88 -15.14 -13.99 -15.70
CA LEU A 88 -14.89 -12.62 -16.12
C LEU A 88 -15.19 -12.33 -17.61
N GLY A 89 -15.66 -13.30 -18.38
CA GLY A 89 -15.95 -13.13 -19.81
C GLY A 89 -16.98 -12.02 -20.11
N GLY A 90 -17.87 -11.73 -19.16
CA GLY A 90 -18.82 -10.60 -19.24
C GLY A 90 -18.12 -9.24 -19.28
N GLU A 91 -17.06 -9.07 -18.49
CA GLU A 91 -16.31 -7.80 -18.39
C GLU A 91 -15.58 -7.48 -19.70
N SER A 92 -15.11 -8.51 -20.40
CA SER A 92 -14.48 -8.32 -21.72
C SER A 92 -15.45 -7.73 -22.74
N LYS A 93 -16.70 -8.22 -22.75
CA LYS A 93 -17.76 -7.70 -23.63
C LYS A 93 -18.17 -6.29 -23.23
N ARG A 94 -18.30 -6.04 -21.92
CA ARG A 94 -18.75 -4.76 -21.37
C ARG A 94 -17.81 -3.61 -21.72
N TYR A 95 -16.49 -3.82 -21.64
CA TYR A 95 -15.51 -2.77 -21.89
C TYR A 95 -14.80 -2.88 -23.25
N GLY A 96 -15.17 -3.86 -24.09
CA GLY A 96 -14.52 -4.08 -25.38
C GLY A 96 -13.02 -4.39 -25.27
N ALA A 97 -12.59 -4.96 -24.14
CA ALA A 97 -11.18 -5.25 -23.83
C ALA A 97 -10.99 -6.73 -23.53
N ARG A 98 -9.92 -7.34 -24.03
CA ARG A 98 -9.59 -8.72 -23.65
C ARG A 98 -9.05 -8.74 -22.22
N LEU A 99 -9.30 -9.82 -21.49
CA LEU A 99 -8.57 -10.11 -20.26
C LEU A 99 -7.07 -10.22 -20.55
N GLY A 100 -6.25 -9.95 -19.53
CA GLY A 100 -4.81 -10.14 -19.58
C GLY A 100 -4.42 -11.61 -19.46
N GLU A 101 -3.13 -11.87 -19.62
CA GLU A 101 -2.57 -13.19 -19.31
C GLU A 101 -2.34 -13.31 -17.81
N ALA A 102 -2.90 -14.36 -17.21
CA ALA A 102 -2.61 -14.74 -15.84
C ALA A 102 -1.17 -15.26 -15.76
N ARG A 103 -0.28 -14.50 -15.12
CA ARG A 103 1.14 -14.84 -15.00
C ARG A 103 1.67 -14.56 -13.61
N PHE A 104 2.67 -15.33 -13.22
CA PHE A 104 3.48 -15.08 -12.05
C PHE A 104 4.71 -14.25 -12.45
N ASP A 105 5.09 -13.29 -11.63
CA ASP A 105 6.39 -12.62 -11.70
C ASP A 105 6.89 -12.33 -10.28
N ASP A 106 8.18 -12.04 -10.17
CA ASP A 106 8.86 -11.75 -8.92
C ASP A 106 8.90 -10.24 -8.61
N ASP A 107 8.06 -9.45 -9.29
CA ASP A 107 8.04 -7.98 -9.19
C ASP A 107 9.45 -7.34 -9.31
N HIS A 108 10.38 -7.96 -10.04
CA HIS A 108 11.78 -7.53 -10.18
C HIS A 108 12.52 -7.38 -8.83
N TRP A 109 12.21 -8.22 -7.84
CA TRP A 109 12.69 -8.12 -6.46
C TRP A 109 14.20 -7.86 -6.33
N SER A 110 15.04 -8.72 -6.91
CA SER A 110 16.50 -8.58 -6.79
C SER A 110 17.00 -7.27 -7.38
N ALA A 111 16.52 -6.91 -8.57
CA ALA A 111 16.95 -5.69 -9.26
C ALA A 111 16.48 -4.43 -8.52
N LYS A 112 15.29 -4.45 -7.90
CA LYS A 112 14.82 -3.35 -7.05
C LYS A 112 15.63 -3.21 -5.77
N LEU A 113 16.03 -4.32 -5.15
CA LEU A 113 16.94 -4.30 -4.00
C LEU A 113 18.29 -3.67 -4.35
N ASP A 114 18.82 -3.97 -5.54
CA ASP A 114 20.04 -3.34 -6.04
C ASP A 114 19.85 -1.82 -6.19
N VAL A 115 18.77 -1.38 -6.86
CA VAL A 115 18.45 0.04 -7.03
C VAL A 115 18.35 0.79 -5.70
N VAL A 116 17.62 0.26 -4.71
CA VAL A 116 17.50 0.96 -3.41
C VAL A 116 18.82 0.93 -2.63
N THR A 117 19.64 -0.12 -2.77
CA THR A 117 20.96 -0.17 -2.14
C THR A 117 21.91 0.87 -2.74
N ASP A 118 21.81 1.11 -4.04
CA ASP A 118 22.65 2.07 -4.76
C ASP A 118 22.20 3.52 -4.54
N LEU A 119 20.90 3.77 -4.61
CA LEU A 119 20.32 5.12 -4.50
C LEU A 119 20.03 5.55 -3.05
N LYS A 120 20.06 4.62 -2.10
CA LYS A 120 20.00 4.84 -0.65
C LYS A 120 18.88 5.80 -0.22
N PRO A 121 17.60 5.45 -0.45
CA PRO A 121 16.52 6.13 0.27
C PRO A 121 16.70 5.96 1.78
N GLU A 122 16.21 6.89 2.58
CA GLU A 122 16.36 6.80 4.05
C GLU A 122 15.61 5.58 4.61
N VAL A 123 14.49 5.20 3.98
CA VAL A 123 13.66 4.09 4.41
C VAL A 123 13.33 3.15 3.25
N VAL A 124 13.43 1.84 3.48
CA VAL A 124 12.84 0.82 2.62
C VAL A 124 11.79 0.05 3.42
N SER A 125 10.55 0.03 2.93
CA SER A 125 9.47 -0.74 3.52
C SER A 125 9.09 -1.95 2.69
N PHE A 126 8.60 -2.99 3.36
CA PHE A 126 8.23 -4.26 2.78
C PHE A 126 6.77 -4.57 3.05
N THR A 127 6.07 -5.06 2.04
CA THR A 127 4.67 -5.48 2.14
C THR A 127 4.49 -6.88 1.55
N PHE A 128 3.50 -7.62 2.07
CA PHE A 128 3.16 -9.02 1.74
C PHE A 128 4.06 -10.10 2.33
N GLY A 129 5.33 -9.78 2.58
CA GLY A 129 6.29 -10.73 3.13
C GLY A 129 7.37 -10.01 3.92
N LEU A 130 8.43 -10.75 4.23
CA LEU A 130 9.62 -10.23 4.90
C LEU A 130 10.84 -10.46 4.02
N PRO A 131 11.79 -9.52 3.96
CA PRO A 131 13.12 -9.78 3.41
C PRO A 131 13.86 -10.84 4.26
N SER A 132 14.88 -11.45 3.66
CA SER A 132 15.82 -12.30 4.39
C SER A 132 16.70 -11.49 5.35
N PRO A 133 17.25 -12.12 6.41
CA PRO A 133 18.20 -11.45 7.31
C PRO A 133 19.42 -10.86 6.59
N GLN A 134 19.87 -11.50 5.50
CA GLN A 134 20.97 -11.02 4.66
C GLN A 134 20.59 -9.76 3.89
N GLU A 135 19.38 -9.69 3.34
CA GLU A 135 18.87 -8.49 2.67
C GLU A 135 18.67 -7.34 3.67
N CYS A 136 18.15 -7.61 4.87
CA CYS A 136 18.11 -6.61 5.94
C CYS A 136 19.50 -6.09 6.30
N ALA A 137 20.48 -6.99 6.47
CA ALA A 137 21.86 -6.61 6.77
C ALA A 137 22.47 -5.74 5.66
N ARG A 138 22.28 -6.12 4.40
CA ARG A 138 22.74 -5.36 3.23
C ARG A 138 22.19 -3.93 3.24
N LEU A 139 20.90 -3.76 3.52
CA LEU A 139 20.26 -2.45 3.57
C LEU A 139 20.74 -1.62 4.76
N ARG A 140 20.89 -2.23 5.94
CA ARG A 140 21.46 -1.55 7.11
C ARG A 140 22.90 -1.11 6.88
N ASP A 141 23.73 -1.92 6.24
CA ASP A 141 25.12 -1.58 5.87
C ASP A 141 25.17 -0.41 4.87
N ALA A 142 24.13 -0.25 4.06
CA ALA A 142 23.94 0.91 3.18
C ALA A 142 23.39 2.16 3.90
N GLY A 143 23.07 2.06 5.20
CA GLY A 143 22.51 3.15 6.02
C GLY A 143 20.99 3.31 5.90
N ILE A 144 20.31 2.33 5.32
CA ILE A 144 18.87 2.36 5.03
C ILE A 144 18.10 1.73 6.20
N THR A 145 17.05 2.41 6.66
CA THR A 145 16.16 1.89 7.70
C THR A 145 15.09 1.01 7.08
N THR A 146 14.89 -0.18 7.65
CA THR A 146 13.96 -1.17 7.13
C THR A 146 12.65 -1.21 7.93
N VAL A 147 11.52 -1.26 7.22
CA VAL A 147 10.18 -1.31 7.83
C VAL A 147 9.37 -2.48 7.27
N ALA A 148 8.83 -3.35 8.12
CA ALA A 148 7.89 -4.38 7.66
C ALA A 148 6.44 -3.99 7.92
N THR A 149 5.56 -4.15 6.93
CA THR A 149 4.11 -4.10 7.16
C THR A 149 3.66 -5.38 7.86
N VAL A 150 2.96 -5.25 8.98
CA VAL A 150 2.49 -6.38 9.80
C VAL A 150 1.03 -6.18 10.20
N THR A 151 0.27 -7.26 10.32
CA THR A 151 -1.17 -7.23 10.62
C THR A 151 -1.54 -7.96 11.91
N THR A 152 -0.57 -8.61 12.55
CA THR A 152 -0.69 -9.29 13.85
C THR A 152 0.60 -9.15 14.65
N LEU A 153 0.55 -9.35 15.97
CA LEU A 153 1.74 -9.39 16.81
C LEU A 153 2.74 -10.48 16.36
N ALA A 154 2.24 -11.68 16.01
CA ALA A 154 3.10 -12.78 15.55
C ALA A 154 3.87 -12.44 14.26
N GLU A 155 3.27 -11.65 13.35
CA GLU A 155 3.97 -11.15 12.17
C GLU A 155 5.01 -10.09 12.54
N ALA A 156 4.74 -9.25 13.54
CA ALA A 156 5.70 -8.26 14.06
C ALA A 156 6.92 -8.92 14.70
N GLU A 157 6.71 -9.94 15.55
CA GLU A 157 7.80 -10.73 16.15
C GLU A 157 8.69 -11.37 15.07
N ARG A 158 8.06 -11.96 14.04
CA ARG A 158 8.79 -12.52 12.90
C ARG A 158 9.58 -11.47 12.13
N ALA A 159 9.00 -10.29 11.91
CA ALA A 159 9.66 -9.20 11.22
C ALA A 159 10.92 -8.73 11.97
N VAL A 160 10.80 -8.50 13.28
CA VAL A 160 11.94 -8.11 14.13
C VAL A 160 13.00 -9.20 14.18
N ALA A 161 12.60 -10.48 14.24
CA ALA A 161 13.53 -11.61 14.17
C ALA A 161 14.28 -11.69 12.83
N CYS A 162 13.68 -11.23 11.72
CA CYS A 162 14.37 -11.06 10.43
C CYS A 162 15.32 -9.84 10.40
N GLY A 163 15.27 -8.99 11.42
CA GLY A 163 16.15 -7.85 11.60
C GLY A 163 15.63 -6.55 10.97
N VAL A 164 14.32 -6.38 10.79
CA VAL A 164 13.81 -5.06 10.40
C VAL A 164 13.95 -4.06 11.54
N ASP A 165 14.19 -2.80 11.21
CA ASP A 165 14.46 -1.75 12.20
C ASP A 165 13.19 -1.17 12.83
N ALA A 166 12.04 -1.24 12.13
CA ALA A 166 10.73 -0.81 12.60
C ALA A 166 9.59 -1.62 11.95
N VAL A 167 8.38 -1.49 12.48
CA VAL A 167 7.19 -2.17 11.96
C VAL A 167 6.05 -1.20 11.69
N ALA A 168 5.33 -1.40 10.59
CA ALA A 168 4.09 -0.71 10.25
C ALA A 168 2.90 -1.61 10.57
N ALA A 169 2.27 -1.39 11.72
CA ALA A 169 1.08 -2.09 12.18
C ALA A 169 -0.15 -1.66 11.37
N GLN A 170 -0.63 -2.53 10.50
CA GLN A 170 -1.72 -2.25 9.57
C GLN A 170 -3.05 -2.82 10.07
N GLY A 171 -3.89 -1.94 10.63
CA GLY A 171 -5.22 -2.28 11.11
C GLY A 171 -6.24 -2.59 9.99
N PRO A 172 -7.41 -3.16 10.32
CA PRO A 172 -8.41 -3.62 9.36
C PRO A 172 -9.08 -2.49 8.57
N ALA A 173 -9.00 -1.26 9.06
CA ALA A 173 -9.54 -0.05 8.42
C ALA A 173 -8.69 0.47 7.25
N ALA A 174 -7.47 -0.06 7.05
CA ALA A 174 -6.56 0.35 5.98
C ALA A 174 -7.14 0.07 4.58
N GLY A 175 -6.94 1.01 3.66
CA GLY A 175 -7.25 0.86 2.24
C GLY A 175 -6.19 0.07 1.48
N GLY A 176 -6.52 -0.43 0.30
CA GLY A 176 -5.60 -1.21 -0.53
C GLY A 176 -5.33 -2.58 0.08
N HIS A 177 -4.26 -3.23 -0.38
CA HIS A 177 -3.96 -4.61 0.04
C HIS A 177 -3.72 -4.76 1.53
N ARG A 178 -4.21 -5.89 2.06
CA ARG A 178 -3.82 -6.40 3.38
C ARG A 178 -2.39 -6.92 3.31
N GLY A 179 -1.56 -6.43 4.23
CA GLY A 179 -0.14 -6.77 4.36
C GLY A 179 0.13 -8.14 4.99
N THR A 180 -0.91 -8.89 5.36
CA THR A 180 -0.86 -10.20 6.02
C THR A 180 0.14 -11.13 5.35
N LEU A 181 1.11 -11.67 6.09
CA LEU A 181 2.25 -12.36 5.50
C LEU A 181 1.86 -13.67 4.82
N ASP A 182 0.83 -14.36 5.31
CA ASP A 182 0.29 -15.54 4.62
C ASP A 182 -0.81 -15.12 3.63
N PRO A 183 -0.61 -15.27 2.30
CA PRO A 183 -1.62 -14.91 1.30
C PRO A 183 -2.90 -15.77 1.41
N ALA A 184 -2.84 -16.95 2.05
CA ALA A 184 -3.98 -17.83 2.25
C ALA A 184 -4.76 -17.52 3.53
N ALA A 185 -4.19 -16.76 4.46
CA ALA A 185 -4.84 -16.42 5.71
C ALA A 185 -5.93 -15.37 5.54
N SER A 186 -7.04 -15.55 6.25
CA SER A 186 -8.04 -14.50 6.40
C SER A 186 -7.43 -13.30 7.14
N PRO A 187 -7.64 -12.06 6.67
CA PRO A 187 -7.07 -10.89 7.32
C PRO A 187 -7.55 -10.73 8.76
N ALA A 188 -6.63 -10.40 9.66
CA ALA A 188 -6.96 -10.11 11.05
C ALA A 188 -7.91 -8.92 11.17
N THR A 189 -8.82 -8.99 12.15
CA THR A 189 -9.82 -7.97 12.46
C THR A 189 -9.51 -7.18 13.73
N GLN A 190 -8.33 -7.41 14.33
CA GLN A 190 -7.90 -6.71 15.55
C GLN A 190 -7.90 -5.19 15.34
N PRO A 191 -8.52 -4.40 16.22
CA PRO A 191 -8.47 -2.94 16.16
C PRO A 191 -7.03 -2.40 16.15
N LEU A 192 -6.81 -1.28 15.43
CA LEU A 192 -5.47 -0.72 15.21
C LEU A 192 -4.77 -0.33 16.51
N ASP A 193 -5.48 0.33 17.42
CA ASP A 193 -5.02 0.72 18.76
C ASP A 193 -4.53 -0.49 19.57
N GLN A 194 -5.27 -1.60 19.52
CA GLN A 194 -4.90 -2.83 20.20
C GLN A 194 -3.69 -3.50 19.57
N LEU A 195 -3.62 -3.52 18.23
CA LEU A 195 -2.45 -4.06 17.52
C LEU A 195 -1.20 -3.25 17.90
N VAL A 196 -1.24 -1.93 17.76
CA VAL A 196 -0.15 -1.01 18.13
C VAL A 196 0.27 -1.26 19.58
N ARG A 197 -0.66 -1.22 20.54
CA ARG A 197 -0.36 -1.43 21.97
C ARG A 197 0.27 -2.79 22.24
N SER A 198 -0.25 -3.86 21.63
CA SER A 198 0.31 -5.20 21.83
C SER A 198 1.73 -5.32 21.26
N THR A 199 1.99 -4.68 20.12
CA THR A 199 3.31 -4.67 19.48
C THR A 199 4.32 -3.84 20.26
N THR A 200 3.94 -2.65 20.74
CA THR A 200 4.84 -1.78 21.52
C THR A 200 5.19 -2.34 22.90
N ILE A 201 4.29 -3.12 23.51
CA ILE A 201 4.59 -3.82 24.77
C ILE A 201 5.57 -4.98 24.55
N ALA A 202 5.46 -5.67 23.41
CA ALA A 202 6.21 -6.89 23.15
C ALA A 202 7.58 -6.65 22.50
N LEU A 203 7.77 -5.53 21.79
CA LEU A 203 8.94 -5.29 20.94
C LEU A 203 9.54 -3.90 21.20
N ASP A 204 10.87 -3.81 21.19
CA ASP A 204 11.63 -2.58 21.44
C ASP A 204 11.85 -1.72 20.17
N VAL A 205 11.26 -2.11 19.02
CA VAL A 205 11.39 -1.38 17.76
C VAL A 205 10.30 -0.30 17.62
N PRO A 206 10.54 0.80 16.88
CA PRO A 206 9.50 1.78 16.59
C PRO A 206 8.30 1.15 15.86
N VAL A 207 7.10 1.51 16.30
CA VAL A 207 5.83 1.06 15.70
C VAL A 207 5.14 2.23 14.99
N ILE A 208 4.83 2.03 13.71
CA ILE A 208 4.07 2.97 12.87
C ILE A 208 2.63 2.46 12.78
N ALA A 209 1.65 3.30 13.10
CA ALA A 209 0.24 2.94 12.98
C ALA A 209 -0.29 3.20 11.56
N ALA A 210 -0.99 2.25 10.96
CA ALA A 210 -1.56 2.41 9.63
C ALA A 210 -3.02 1.89 9.55
N GLY A 211 -3.90 2.72 9.00
CA GLY A 211 -5.25 2.32 8.59
C GLY A 211 -6.38 3.07 9.28
N GLY A 212 -7.31 3.63 8.50
CA GLY A 212 -8.46 4.38 9.01
C GLY A 212 -8.17 5.79 9.52
N LEU A 213 -6.90 6.18 9.60
CA LEU A 213 -6.45 7.47 10.11
C LEU A 213 -6.72 8.59 9.09
N MET A 214 -7.52 9.58 9.47
CA MET A 214 -7.96 10.66 8.58
C MET A 214 -7.94 12.05 9.23
N THR A 215 -7.81 12.15 10.55
CA THR A 215 -7.93 13.39 11.33
C THR A 215 -6.88 13.46 12.43
N ALA A 216 -6.62 14.65 12.97
CA ALA A 216 -5.73 14.85 14.11
C ALA A 216 -6.13 14.01 15.35
N VAL A 217 -7.43 13.78 15.56
CA VAL A 217 -7.94 12.92 16.65
C VAL A 217 -7.51 11.48 16.42
N ASP A 218 -7.66 10.96 15.20
CA ASP A 218 -7.25 9.59 14.88
C ASP A 218 -5.74 9.39 15.13
N LEU A 219 -4.92 10.41 14.84
CA LEU A 219 -3.46 10.40 15.09
C LEU A 219 -3.16 10.41 16.59
N ALA A 220 -3.82 11.28 17.36
CA ALA A 220 -3.65 11.35 18.80
C ALA A 220 -3.94 10.00 19.47
N ASP A 221 -5.00 9.30 19.04
CA ASP A 221 -5.39 7.99 19.60
C ASP A 221 -4.33 6.91 19.38
N VAL A 222 -3.71 6.86 18.21
CA VAL A 222 -2.65 5.87 17.93
C VAL A 222 -1.33 6.22 18.59
N PHE A 223 -1.02 7.51 18.75
CA PHE A 223 0.16 7.95 19.52
C PHE A 223 0.02 7.64 21.00
N VAL A 224 -1.17 7.82 21.59
CA VAL A 224 -1.48 7.37 22.96
C VAL A 224 -1.36 5.85 23.10
N SER A 225 -1.63 5.11 22.02
CA SER A 225 -1.45 3.65 21.97
C SER A 225 0.01 3.21 21.84
N GLY A 226 0.93 4.16 21.61
CA GLY A 226 2.38 3.94 21.58
C GLY A 226 3.02 4.00 20.18
N ALA A 227 2.26 4.33 19.13
CA ALA A 227 2.85 4.53 17.81
C ALA A 227 3.76 5.76 17.80
N VAL A 228 4.89 5.70 17.09
CA VAL A 228 5.81 6.84 16.93
C VAL A 228 5.48 7.70 15.71
N ALA A 229 4.75 7.14 14.76
CA ALA A 229 4.30 7.80 13.55
C ALA A 229 3.02 7.15 13.01
N ALA A 230 2.28 7.90 12.21
CA ALA A 230 1.06 7.46 11.54
C ALA A 230 1.28 7.41 10.03
N GLN A 231 0.96 6.29 9.40
CA GLN A 231 0.99 6.12 7.95
C GLN A 231 -0.41 6.19 7.35
N LEU A 232 -0.66 7.23 6.56
CA LEU A 232 -1.97 7.52 5.96
C LEU A 232 -1.88 7.38 4.44
N GLY A 233 -2.78 6.58 3.86
CA GLY A 233 -2.94 6.48 2.40
C GLY A 233 -4.15 7.27 1.93
N THR A 234 -5.33 6.83 2.37
CA THR A 234 -6.63 7.40 1.94
C THR A 234 -6.72 8.92 2.10
N ALA A 235 -6.12 9.48 3.15
CA ALA A 235 -6.10 10.93 3.40
C ALA A 235 -5.44 11.74 2.27
N PHE A 236 -4.50 11.14 1.54
CA PHE A 236 -3.75 11.81 0.48
C PHE A 236 -4.19 11.42 -0.94
N LEU A 237 -5.20 10.56 -1.11
CA LEU A 237 -5.70 10.16 -2.45
C LEU A 237 -6.28 11.34 -3.24
N LEU A 238 -6.76 12.37 -2.54
CA LEU A 238 -7.31 13.59 -3.12
C LEU A 238 -6.34 14.79 -3.07
N ALA A 239 -5.10 14.59 -2.62
CA ALA A 239 -4.07 15.63 -2.67
C ALA A 239 -3.80 16.06 -4.12
N ASP A 240 -3.35 17.30 -4.30
CA ASP A 240 -3.06 17.87 -5.63
C ASP A 240 -1.90 17.15 -6.32
N GLU A 241 -0.95 16.66 -5.52
CA GLU A 241 0.23 15.92 -5.96
C GLU A 241 -0.06 14.44 -6.26
N SER A 242 -1.23 13.93 -5.84
CA SER A 242 -1.58 12.51 -6.02
C SER A 242 -1.89 12.17 -7.47
N GLY A 243 -1.33 11.05 -7.93
CA GLY A 243 -1.60 10.46 -9.26
C GLY A 243 -2.92 9.68 -9.35
N SER A 244 -3.83 9.83 -8.37
CA SER A 244 -5.13 9.17 -8.40
C SER A 244 -5.92 9.58 -9.65
N SER A 245 -6.45 8.59 -10.38
CA SER A 245 -7.17 8.87 -11.63
C SER A 245 -8.43 9.72 -11.39
N PRO A 246 -8.91 10.49 -12.39
CA PRO A 246 -10.15 11.25 -12.27
C PRO A 246 -11.34 10.39 -11.84
N VAL A 247 -11.42 9.14 -12.33
CA VAL A 247 -12.45 8.17 -11.94
C VAL A 247 -12.36 7.82 -10.46
N HIS A 248 -11.15 7.57 -9.95
CA HIS A 248 -10.93 7.29 -8.53
C HIS A 248 -11.30 8.50 -7.67
N ARG A 249 -10.81 9.69 -8.03
CA ARG A 249 -11.08 10.94 -7.30
C ARG A 249 -12.56 11.32 -7.29
N ALA A 250 -13.29 11.03 -8.36
CA ALA A 250 -14.74 11.21 -8.43
C ALA A 250 -15.45 10.22 -7.51
N ALA A 251 -15.10 8.93 -7.58
CA ALA A 251 -15.72 7.88 -6.77
C ALA A 251 -15.57 8.10 -5.26
N LEU A 252 -14.43 8.60 -4.78
CA LEU A 252 -14.23 8.90 -3.36
C LEU A 252 -15.18 9.99 -2.82
N ARG A 253 -15.74 10.84 -3.68
CA ARG A 253 -16.63 11.96 -3.32
C ARG A 253 -18.08 11.72 -3.74
N ASP A 254 -18.35 10.61 -4.42
CA ASP A 254 -19.67 10.32 -4.95
C ASP A 254 -20.53 9.66 -3.84
N PRO A 255 -21.69 10.25 -3.49
CA PRO A 255 -22.55 9.74 -2.43
C PRO A 255 -23.13 8.34 -2.72
N GLN A 256 -23.04 7.84 -3.95
CA GLN A 256 -23.44 6.47 -4.26
C GLN A 256 -22.56 5.42 -3.53
N PHE A 257 -21.32 5.76 -3.19
CA PHE A 257 -20.42 4.87 -2.46
C PHE A 257 -20.54 5.16 -0.96
N THR A 258 -21.10 4.20 -0.22
CA THR A 258 -21.39 4.34 1.21
C THR A 258 -20.47 3.51 2.09
N GLU A 259 -19.82 2.49 1.55
CA GLU A 259 -18.98 1.56 2.31
C GLU A 259 -17.73 1.11 1.54
N THR A 260 -16.76 0.58 2.30
CA THR A 260 -15.63 -0.17 1.76
C THR A 260 -15.71 -1.62 2.19
N VAL A 261 -15.28 -2.51 1.31
CA VAL A 261 -15.27 -3.96 1.53
C VAL A 261 -13.87 -4.51 1.30
N VAL A 262 -13.56 -5.62 1.97
CA VAL A 262 -12.34 -6.38 1.72
C VAL A 262 -12.65 -7.42 0.66
N THR A 263 -11.93 -7.36 -0.45
CA THR A 263 -12.16 -8.17 -1.65
C THR A 263 -10.83 -8.71 -2.19
N ARG A 264 -10.88 -9.83 -2.91
CA ARG A 264 -9.74 -10.38 -3.65
C ARG A 264 -9.95 -10.37 -5.17
N CYS A 265 -11.11 -9.93 -5.66
CA CYS A 265 -11.50 -10.06 -7.07
C CYS A 265 -10.59 -9.32 -8.07
N PHE A 266 -9.97 -8.21 -7.68
CA PHE A 266 -9.14 -7.42 -8.58
C PHE A 266 -7.70 -7.92 -8.70
N SER A 267 -7.20 -8.69 -7.74
CA SER A 267 -5.77 -9.04 -7.72
C SER A 267 -5.45 -10.45 -7.22
N GLY A 268 -6.43 -11.19 -6.70
CA GLY A 268 -6.21 -12.48 -6.06
C GLY A 268 -5.63 -12.39 -4.65
N ARG A 269 -5.63 -11.19 -4.05
CA ARG A 269 -5.19 -10.95 -2.67
C ARG A 269 -6.15 -9.98 -2.02
N TYR A 270 -6.43 -10.19 -0.72
CA TYR A 270 -7.31 -9.31 0.03
C TYR A 270 -6.83 -7.86 -0.02
N ALA A 271 -7.74 -6.98 -0.42
CA ALA A 271 -7.55 -5.54 -0.48
C ALA A 271 -8.87 -4.83 -0.16
N ARG A 272 -8.79 -3.66 0.47
CA ARG A 272 -9.96 -2.83 0.79
C ARG A 272 -10.16 -1.74 -0.24
N GLY A 273 -11.37 -1.66 -0.77
CA GLY A 273 -11.82 -0.60 -1.66
C GLY A 273 -13.29 -0.29 -1.52
N LEU A 274 -13.77 0.73 -2.22
CA LEU A 274 -15.18 1.02 -2.32
C LEU A 274 -15.90 -0.20 -2.89
N ARG A 275 -17.03 -0.56 -2.27
CA ARG A 275 -17.89 -1.61 -2.81
C ARG A 275 -18.45 -1.15 -4.15
N ASN A 276 -18.32 -1.98 -5.18
CA ASN A 276 -18.83 -1.67 -6.51
C ASN A 276 -19.33 -2.94 -7.21
N ARG A 277 -19.90 -2.77 -8.43
CA ARG A 277 -20.46 -3.86 -9.22
C ARG A 277 -19.48 -5.01 -9.41
N PHE A 278 -18.24 -4.73 -9.79
CA PHE A 278 -17.24 -5.78 -10.02
C PHE A 278 -17.02 -6.62 -8.76
N VAL A 279 -16.99 -6.00 -7.57
CA VAL A 279 -16.92 -6.74 -6.31
C VAL A 279 -18.16 -7.60 -6.09
N ASP A 280 -19.36 -7.03 -6.24
CA ASP A 280 -20.63 -7.74 -6.03
C ASP A 280 -20.81 -8.92 -7.00
N GLU A 281 -20.39 -8.76 -8.25
CA GLU A 281 -20.52 -9.79 -9.30
C GLU A 281 -19.44 -10.87 -9.22
N HIS A 282 -18.27 -10.60 -8.61
CA HIS A 282 -17.09 -11.47 -8.80
C HIS A 282 -16.32 -11.88 -7.54
N ASP A 283 -16.53 -11.29 -6.36
CA ASP A 283 -15.70 -11.63 -5.20
C ASP A 283 -15.91 -13.07 -4.69
N ALA A 284 -17.15 -13.56 -4.71
CA ALA A 284 -17.49 -14.89 -4.22
C ALA A 284 -16.72 -16.02 -4.94
N GLN A 285 -16.44 -15.84 -6.24
CA GLN A 285 -15.75 -16.80 -7.11
C GLN A 285 -14.25 -16.50 -7.29
N ALA A 286 -13.76 -15.38 -6.76
CA ALA A 286 -12.37 -14.99 -6.93
C ALA A 286 -11.44 -15.94 -6.15
N PRO A 287 -10.38 -16.48 -6.77
CA PRO A 287 -9.38 -17.28 -6.06
C PRO A 287 -8.32 -16.39 -5.38
N LEU A 288 -7.58 -16.98 -4.45
CA LEU A 288 -6.39 -16.36 -3.86
C LEU A 288 -5.17 -16.57 -4.79
N GLY A 289 -5.10 -15.82 -5.89
CA GLY A 289 -4.08 -15.98 -6.94
C GLY A 289 -3.35 -14.69 -7.29
N TYR A 290 -2.63 -14.11 -6.32
CA TYR A 290 -1.77 -12.96 -6.58
C TYR A 290 -0.36 -13.41 -6.98
N PRO A 291 0.26 -12.80 -8.02
CA PRO A 291 -0.22 -11.68 -8.84
C PRO A 291 -1.00 -12.07 -10.11
N GLU A 292 -1.27 -13.35 -10.36
CA GLU A 292 -1.89 -13.81 -11.61
C GLU A 292 -3.23 -13.13 -11.92
N ILE A 293 -4.07 -12.99 -10.90
CA ILE A 293 -5.39 -12.35 -11.03
C ILE A 293 -5.25 -10.84 -11.21
N HIS A 294 -4.19 -10.22 -10.68
CA HIS A 294 -3.88 -8.81 -10.99
C HIS A 294 -3.66 -8.66 -12.50
N HIS A 295 -2.78 -9.48 -13.09
CA HIS A 295 -2.48 -9.40 -14.53
C HIS A 295 -3.68 -9.76 -15.41
N LEU A 296 -4.44 -10.77 -15.02
CA LEU A 296 -5.66 -11.20 -15.71
C LEU A 296 -6.69 -10.06 -15.81
N THR A 297 -6.90 -9.32 -14.72
CA THR A 297 -7.93 -8.26 -14.67
C THR A 297 -7.44 -6.89 -15.11
N SER A 298 -6.11 -6.64 -15.11
CA SER A 298 -5.53 -5.31 -15.41
C SER A 298 -6.06 -4.65 -16.69
N PRO A 299 -6.18 -5.33 -17.85
CA PRO A 299 -6.67 -4.68 -19.06
C PRO A 299 -8.12 -4.21 -18.99
N VAL A 300 -9.01 -4.98 -18.36
CA VAL A 300 -10.43 -4.60 -18.20
C VAL A 300 -10.60 -3.49 -17.17
N ARG A 301 -9.79 -3.49 -16.10
CA ARG A 301 -9.73 -2.38 -15.13
C ARG A 301 -9.22 -1.09 -15.76
N ALA A 302 -8.21 -1.17 -16.62
CA ALA A 302 -7.74 -0.01 -17.36
C ALA A 302 -8.79 0.51 -18.36
N ALA A 303 -9.56 -0.40 -18.97
CA ALA A 303 -10.63 -0.04 -19.90
C ALA A 303 -11.82 0.64 -19.20
N SER A 304 -12.21 0.16 -18.01
CA SER A 304 -13.26 0.81 -17.20
C SER A 304 -12.86 2.22 -16.76
N VAL A 305 -11.60 2.42 -16.35
CA VAL A 305 -11.08 3.76 -16.04
C VAL A 305 -11.11 4.68 -17.27
N ARG A 306 -10.71 4.20 -18.46
CA ARG A 306 -10.82 5.00 -19.70
C ARG A 306 -12.26 5.34 -20.06
N ALA A 307 -13.20 4.46 -19.74
CA ALA A 307 -14.64 4.68 -19.95
C ALA A 307 -15.28 5.59 -18.90
N GLY A 308 -14.53 6.05 -17.88
CA GLY A 308 -15.08 6.86 -16.80
C GLY A 308 -15.89 6.06 -15.77
N ASP A 309 -15.84 4.72 -15.79
CA ASP A 309 -16.71 3.85 -14.99
C ASP A 309 -16.00 3.34 -13.72
N PRO A 310 -16.37 3.83 -12.52
CA PRO A 310 -15.79 3.37 -11.27
C PRO A 310 -16.22 1.94 -10.90
N HIS A 311 -17.26 1.38 -11.53
CA HIS A 311 -17.80 0.07 -11.19
C HIS A 311 -16.99 -1.11 -11.73
N GLY A 312 -16.08 -0.87 -12.67
CA GLY A 312 -15.14 -1.87 -13.18
C GLY A 312 -13.70 -1.67 -12.71
N ALA A 313 -13.46 -0.74 -11.79
CA ALA A 313 -12.13 -0.35 -11.35
C ALA A 313 -11.90 -0.70 -9.88
N ASN A 314 -10.65 -0.94 -9.50
CA ASN A 314 -10.26 -1.12 -8.10
C ASN A 314 -10.10 0.23 -7.40
N ILE A 315 -11.18 0.74 -6.80
CA ILE A 315 -11.15 2.01 -6.05
C ILE A 315 -10.69 1.74 -4.61
N TRP A 316 -9.37 1.60 -4.43
CA TRP A 316 -8.78 1.35 -3.11
C TRP A 316 -8.92 2.54 -2.17
N ALA A 317 -9.53 2.30 -1.01
CA ALA A 317 -9.79 3.31 -0.01
C ALA A 317 -9.98 2.66 1.37
N GLY A 318 -9.51 3.31 2.43
CA GLY A 318 -9.77 2.91 3.81
C GLY A 318 -11.19 3.25 4.25
N THR A 319 -11.60 2.78 5.42
CA THR A 319 -12.98 2.98 5.92
C THR A 319 -13.34 4.46 6.14
N GLY A 320 -12.35 5.32 6.37
CA GLY A 320 -12.54 6.76 6.54
C GLY A 320 -12.61 7.59 5.25
N PHE A 321 -12.76 6.97 4.08
CA PHE A 321 -12.62 7.64 2.76
C PHE A 321 -13.48 8.90 2.57
N GLN A 322 -14.67 8.96 3.17
CA GLN A 322 -15.55 10.13 3.08
C GLN A 322 -14.96 11.39 3.74
N LYS A 323 -13.94 11.23 4.59
CA LYS A 323 -13.19 12.34 5.21
C LYS A 323 -12.03 12.83 4.34
N ALA A 324 -11.77 12.23 3.18
CA ALA A 324 -10.65 12.62 2.32
C ALA A 324 -10.84 14.07 1.84
N ALA A 325 -9.83 14.91 2.04
CA ALA A 325 -9.83 16.31 1.68
C ALA A 325 -9.02 16.56 0.40
N THR A 326 -9.40 17.57 -0.36
CA THR A 326 -8.60 18.11 -1.48
C THR A 326 -7.67 19.21 -0.97
N GLY A 327 -6.57 19.43 -1.70
CA GLY A 327 -5.59 20.47 -1.39
C GLY A 327 -4.17 19.93 -1.50
N SER A 328 -3.19 20.76 -1.20
CA SER A 328 -1.79 20.33 -1.19
C SER A 328 -1.55 19.32 -0.06
N VAL A 329 -0.54 18.46 -0.22
CA VAL A 329 -0.09 17.57 0.88
C VAL A 329 0.24 18.37 2.13
N ALA A 330 0.84 19.55 1.97
CA ALA A 330 1.22 20.40 3.09
C ALA A 330 0.00 20.86 3.90
N ASP A 331 -1.08 21.26 3.23
CA ASP A 331 -2.33 21.69 3.87
C ASP A 331 -3.03 20.51 4.56
N ILE A 332 -3.09 19.35 3.88
CA ILE A 332 -3.66 18.13 4.46
C ILE A 332 -2.88 17.76 5.72
N MET A 333 -1.54 17.74 5.66
CA MET A 333 -0.70 17.46 6.83
C MET A 333 -0.85 18.49 7.95
N ALA A 334 -0.99 19.78 7.64
CA ALA A 334 -1.24 20.82 8.64
C ALA A 334 -2.59 20.67 9.35
N SER A 335 -3.56 19.97 8.75
CA SER A 335 -4.83 19.64 9.41
C SER A 335 -4.75 18.42 10.34
N LEU A 336 -3.66 17.64 10.26
CA LEU A 336 -3.45 16.40 11.00
C LEU A 336 -2.61 16.59 12.26
N VAL A 337 -1.73 17.59 12.31
CA VAL A 337 -0.78 17.83 13.40
C VAL A 337 -0.69 19.30 13.80
#